data_AF-A0A0Q5CIL8-F1
#
_entry.id   AF-A0A0Q5CIL8-F1
#
_cell.length_a   1.000
_cell.length_b   1.000
_cell.length_c   1.000
_cell.angle_alpha   90.00
_cell.angle_beta   90.00
_cell.angle_gamma   90.00
#
_symmetry.space_group_name_H-M   'P 1'
#
loop_
_entity.id
_entity.type
_entity.pdbx_description
1 polymer ?
#
loop_
_entity_poly.entity_id
_entity_poly.type
_entity_poly.pdbx_seq_one_letter_code
_entity_poly.pdbx_strand_id
1 'polypeptide(L)' 'MKQHHYRDLIRRAVLSNDGKQLDLLAVQLNDAQRAREILRAKGYGNTGTSASATAAQVPNAPRS' A
#
# COMPACT_ATOMS: atom_id res chain seq x y z
N MET A 1 -1.96 4.14 6.19
CA MET A 1 -1.55 2.91 6.90
C MET A 1 -0.49 3.26 7.92
N LYS A 2 -0.69 3.00 9.22
CA LYS A 2 0.32 3.31 10.25
C LYS A 2 1.54 2.42 10.03
N GLN A 3 2.69 2.99 9.68
CA GLN A 3 3.96 2.28 9.42
C GLN A 3 4.32 1.26 10.52
N HIS A 4 4.00 1.60 11.78
CA HIS A 4 4.22 0.73 12.93
C HIS A 4 3.49 -0.62 12.84
N HIS A 5 2.31 -0.67 12.21
CA HIS A 5 1.49 -1.88 12.14
C HIS A 5 2.11 -2.97 11.26
N TYR A 6 2.60 -2.62 10.07
CA TYR A 6 3.22 -3.61 9.17
C TYR A 6 4.54 -4.15 9.72
N ARG A 7 5.33 -3.29 10.37
CA ARG A 7 6.58 -3.71 11.02
C ARG A 7 6.30 -4.76 12.10
N ASP A 8 5.26 -4.54 12.89
CA ASP A 8 4.90 -5.46 13.98
C ASP A 8 4.30 -6.77 13.44
N LEU A 9 3.52 -6.72 12.36
CA LEU A 9 3.03 -7.91 11.66
C LEU A 9 4.16 -8.76 11.07
N ILE A 10 5.14 -8.14 10.41
CA ILE A 10 6.31 -8.83 9.86
C ILE A 10 7.11 -9.47 11.00
N ARG A 11 7.39 -8.71 12.07
CA ARG A 11 8.12 -9.22 13.23
C ARG A 11 7.40 -10.42 13.86
N ARG A 12 6.08 -10.35 14.01
CA ARG A 12 5.28 -11.44 14.58
C ARG A 12 5.33 -12.68 13.68
N ALA A 13 5.15 -12.52 12.37
CA ALA A 13 5.20 -13.65 11.43
C ALA A 13 6.58 -14.33 11.42
N VAL A 14 7.67 -13.57 11.49
CA VAL A 14 9.04 -14.10 11.63
C VAL A 14 9.22 -14.87 12.94
N LEU A 15 8.81 -14.29 14.07
CA LEU A 15 8.94 -14.93 15.39
C LEU A 15 8.10 -16.21 15.51
N SER A 16 6.95 -16.26 14.82
CA SER A 16 6.07 -17.43 14.80
C SER A 16 6.39 -18.43 13.68
N ASN A 17 7.45 -18.20 12.89
CA ASN A 17 7.82 -18.98 11.70
C ASN A 17 6.64 -19.20 10.73
N ASP A 18 5.77 -18.19 10.62
CA ASP A 18 4.57 -18.24 9.80
C ASP A 18 4.88 -17.76 8.38
N GLY A 19 5.43 -18.68 7.58
CA GLY A 19 5.79 -18.41 6.18
C GLY A 19 4.60 -17.98 5.32
N LYS A 20 3.40 -18.52 5.58
CA LYS A 20 2.18 -18.15 4.83
C LYS A 20 1.82 -16.69 5.04
N GLN A 21 1.91 -16.21 6.28
CA GLN A 21 1.66 -14.81 6.59
C GLN A 21 2.70 -13.88 5.93
N LEU A 22 3.97 -14.31 5.87
CA LEU A 22 5.03 -13.57 5.17
C LEU A 22 4.77 -13.50 3.66
N ASP A 23 4.35 -14.59 3.03
CA ASP A 23 3.99 -14.61 1.60
C ASP A 23 2.82 -13.67 1.30
N LEU A 24 1.78 -13.69 2.14
CA LEU A 24 0.63 -12.77 2.01
C LEU A 24 1.05 -11.31 2.14
N LEU A 25 1.93 -10.98 3.09
CA LEU A 25 2.45 -9.63 3.25
C LEU A 25 3.30 -9.20 2.04
N ALA A 26 4.08 -10.11 1.48
CA ALA A 26 4.89 -9.84 0.28
C ALA A 26 4.00 -9.54 -0.94
N VAL A 27 2.94 -10.31 -1.16
CA VAL A 27 1.96 -10.06 -2.23
C VAL A 27 1.30 -8.68 -2.05
N GLN A 28 0.84 -8.36 -0.83
CA GLN A 28 0.22 -7.07 -0.54
C GLN A 28 1.17 -5.89 -0.79
N LEU A 29 2.45 -6.01 -0.42
CA LEU A 29 3.45 -4.98 -0.67
C LEU A 29 3.70 -4.79 -2.17
N ASN A 30 3.79 -5.88 -2.92
CA ASN A 30 3.97 -5.85 -4.37
C ASN A 30 2.76 -5.20 -5.08
N ASP A 31 1.54 -5.53 -4.67
CA ASP A 31 0.32 -4.92 -5.21
C ASP A 31 0.24 -3.42 -4.88
N ALA A 32 0.63 -3.04 -3.66
CA ALA A 32 0.68 -1.62 -3.28
C ALA A 32 1.74 -0.85 -4.09
N GLN A 33 2.89 -1.46 -4.36
CA GLN A 33 3.91 -0.86 -5.21
C GLN A 33 3.40 -0.69 -6.64
N ARG A 34 2.80 -1.73 -7.23
CA ARG A 34 2.23 -1.65 -8.58
C ARG A 34 1.12 -0.60 -8.66
N ALA A 35 0.24 -0.52 -7.67
CA ALA A 35 -0.79 0.50 -7.60
C ALA A 35 -0.18 1.92 -7.56
N ARG A 36 0.89 2.11 -6.78
CA ARG A 36 1.62 3.38 -6.72
C ARG A 36 2.26 3.74 -8.06
N GLU A 37 2.84 2.78 -8.78
CA GLU A 37 3.41 2.99 -10.10
C GLU A 37 2.35 3.40 -11.13
N ILE A 38 1.20 2.72 -11.14
CA ILE A 38 0.05 3.06 -11.99
C ILE A 38 -0.45 4.47 -11.69
N LEU A 39 -0.59 4.81 -10.41
CA LEU A 39 -1.03 6.15 -10.00
C LEU A 39 -0.03 7.21 -10.47
N ARG A 40 1.26 6.98 -10.29
CA ARG A 40 2.32 7.89 -10.74
C ARG A 40 2.32 8.05 -12.26
N ALA A 41 2.14 6.96 -13.02
CA ALA A 41 2.06 6.99 -14.48
C ALA A 41 0.86 7.80 -14.98
N LYS A 42 -0.24 7.82 -14.22
CA LYS A 42 -1.42 8.64 -14.48
C LYS A 42 -1.29 10.11 -14.02
N GLY A 43 -0.13 10.51 -13.46
CA GLY A 43 0.14 11.87 -13.00
C GLY A 43 -0.30 12.16 -11.57
N TYR A 44 -0.77 11.16 -10.82
CA TYR A 44 -1.14 11.30 -9.42
C TYR A 44 0.11 11.35 -8.52
N GLY A 45 0.17 12.28 -7.57
CA GLY A 45 1.26 12.38 -6.59
C GLY A 45 2.56 12.97 -7.13
N ASN A 46 2.51 13.84 -8.15
CA ASN A 46 3.66 14.62 -8.61
C ASN A 46 4.27 15.46 -7.46
N THR A 47 5.58 15.71 -7.54
CA THR A 47 6.33 16.51 -6.54
C THR A 47 5.60 17.83 -6.26
N GLY A 48 5.20 18.03 -5.00
CA GLY A 48 4.43 19.21 -4.55
C GLY A 48 2.95 18.97 -4.29
N THR A 49 2.40 17.80 -4.65
CA THR A 49 1.01 17.44 -4.28
C THR A 49 0.97 16.66 -2.96
N SER A 50 0.12 17.12 -2.04
CA SER A 50 -0.10 16.42 -0.77
C SER A 50 -0.83 15.10 -1.00
N ALA A 51 -0.71 14.17 -0.04
CA ALA A 51 -1.45 12.91 -0.08
C ALA A 51 -2.98 13.12 -0.15
N SER A 52 -3.50 14.18 0.47
CA SER A 52 -4.92 14.55 0.40
C SER A 52 -5.32 15.08 -0.99
N ALA A 53 -4.48 15.91 -1.61
CA ALA A 53 -4.70 16.38 -2.97
C ALA A 53 -4.70 15.21 -3.96
N THR A 54 -3.80 14.24 -3.79
CA THR A 54 -3.73 13.02 -4.62
C THR A 54 -4.98 12.14 -4.44
N ALA A 55 -5.43 11.95 -3.19
CA ALA A 55 -6.63 11.18 -2.89
C ALA A 55 -7.91 11.81 -3.48
N ALA A 56 -7.99 13.14 -3.53
CA ALA A 56 -9.11 13.85 -4.13
C ALA A 56 -9.19 13.72 -5.66
N GLN A 57 -8.10 13.33 -6.32
CA GLN A 57 -8.08 13.14 -7.78
C GLN A 57 -8.50 11.73 -8.21
N VAL A 58 -8.64 10.79 -7.27
CA VAL A 58 -9.16 9.44 -7.55
C VAL A 58 -10.70 9.54 -7.63
N PRO A 59 -11.33 9.21 -8.76
CA PRO A 59 -12.78 9.18 -8.86
C PRO A 59 -13.34 8.24 -7.79
N ASN A 60 -14.33 8.70 -7.03
CA ASN A 60 -15.04 7.84 -6.08
C ASN A 60 -15.65 6.68 -6.89
N ALA A 61 -15.06 5.48 -6.77
CA ALA A 61 -15.65 4.30 -7.38
C ALA A 61 -17.08 4.18 -6.84
N PRO A 62 -18.11 4.06 -7.70
CA PRO A 62 -19.45 3.80 -7.23
C PRO A 62 -19.40 2.50 -6.42
N ARG A 63 -19.87 2.58 -5.17
CA ARG A 63 -20.09 1.39 -4.36
C ARG A 63 -21.26 0.65 -5.02
N SER A 64 -20.93 -0.36 -5.83
CA SER A 64 -21.89 -1.36 -6.32
C SER A 64 -22.17 -2.39 -5.23
#